data_AF-A0A933M4C1-F1
#
_entry.id   AF-A0A933M4C1-F1
#
_cell.length_a   1.000
_cell.length_b   1.000
_cell.length_c   1.000
_cell.angle_alpha   90.00
_cell.angle_beta   90.00
_cell.angle_gamma   90.00
#
_symmetry.space_group_name_H-M   'P 1'
#
loop_
_entity.id
_entity.type
_entity.pdbx_description
1 polymer ?
#
loop_
_entity_poly.entity_id
_entity_poly.type
_entity_poly.pdbx_seq_one_letter_code
_entity_poly.pdbx_strand_id
1 'polypeptide(L)'
;MLNTILDAAKIGLGAIWLSKENLKKVTDNLAEIGKVSKEEGDRLLNELQSAGEEHRKKLAEMVDSSVKKAMDQAGLATKSEVEELKRKVDELNEALGKMGTGGA
;
A
#
# COMPACT_ATOMS: atom_id res chain seq x y z
N MET A 1 -28.45 8.79 6.11
CA MET A 1 -28.43 8.47 4.66
C MET A 1 -27.06 8.64 4.03
N LEU A 2 -26.26 9.65 4.42
CA LEU A 2 -24.89 9.86 3.88
C LEU A 2 -23.95 8.66 4.05
N ASN A 3 -23.98 7.97 5.21
CA ASN A 3 -23.18 6.76 5.42
C ASN A 3 -23.44 5.64 4.39
N THR A 4 -24.68 5.50 3.90
CA THR A 4 -25.03 4.43 2.97
C THR A 4 -24.46 4.68 1.57
N ILE A 5 -24.39 5.94 1.14
CA ILE A 5 -23.77 6.34 -0.13
C ILE A 5 -22.25 6.15 -0.03
N LEU A 6 -21.66 6.52 1.11
CA LEU A 6 -20.26 6.30 1.41
C LEU A 6 -19.90 4.80 1.38
N ASP A 7 -20.73 3.95 1.96
CA ASP A 7 -20.50 2.50 1.99
C ASP A 7 -20.73 1.86 0.61
N ALA A 8 -21.73 2.30 -0.16
CA ALA A 8 -21.93 1.88 -1.54
C ALA A 8 -20.76 2.31 -2.45
N ALA A 9 -20.19 3.51 -2.23
CA ALA A 9 -19.03 3.99 -2.97
C ALA A 9 -17.75 3.18 -2.66
N LYS A 10 -17.56 2.76 -1.40
CA LYS A 10 -16.45 1.87 -1.00
C LYS A 10 -16.54 0.50 -1.66
N ILE A 11 -17.75 -0.03 -1.85
CA ILE A 11 -17.99 -1.40 -2.31
C ILE A 11 -18.12 -1.50 -3.84
N GLY A 12 -18.75 -0.51 -4.49
CA GLY A 12 -19.20 -0.65 -5.88
C GLY A 12 -18.31 -0.04 -6.97
N LEU A 13 -17.38 0.85 -6.62
CA LEU A 13 -16.79 1.74 -7.62
C LEU A 13 -15.33 1.42 -7.99
N GLY A 14 -14.68 0.52 -7.25
CA GLY A 14 -13.29 0.16 -7.49
C GLY A 14 -12.32 1.33 -7.26
N ALA A 15 -11.03 1.02 -7.11
CA ALA A 15 -10.03 2.02 -6.74
C ALA A 15 -9.84 3.14 -7.79
N ILE A 16 -10.17 2.88 -9.06
CA ILE A 16 -10.01 3.83 -10.19
C ILE A 16 -11.05 4.95 -10.15
N TRP A 17 -12.24 4.68 -9.63
CA TRP A 17 -13.32 5.67 -9.61
C TRP A 17 -13.26 6.60 -8.39
N LEU A 18 -12.59 6.20 -7.30
CA LEU A 18 -12.35 7.01 -6.08
C LEU A 18 -11.27 8.09 -6.26
N SER A 19 -11.25 8.79 -7.40
CA SER A 19 -10.40 9.95 -7.61
C SER A 19 -11.00 11.18 -6.94
N LYS A 20 -10.16 12.14 -6.52
CA LYS A 20 -10.63 13.42 -5.96
C LYS A 20 -11.62 14.13 -6.89
N GLU A 21 -11.37 14.06 -8.19
CA GLU A 21 -12.21 14.69 -9.21
C GLU A 21 -13.60 14.04 -9.29
N ASN A 22 -13.67 12.71 -9.28
CA ASN A 22 -14.95 12.00 -9.33
C ASN A 22 -15.74 12.19 -8.04
N LEU A 23 -15.08 12.13 -6.88
CA LEU A 23 -15.73 12.39 -5.59
C LEU A 23 -16.29 13.81 -5.54
N LYS A 24 -15.53 14.80 -6.03
CA LYS A 24 -16.00 16.19 -6.13
C LYS A 24 -17.22 16.31 -7.05
N LYS A 25 -17.23 15.66 -8.22
CA LYS A 25 -18.38 15.66 -9.12
C LYS A 25 -19.64 15.10 -8.46
N VAL A 26 -19.50 14.05 -7.65
CA VAL A 26 -20.62 13.46 -6.91
C VAL A 26 -21.14 14.43 -5.84
N THR A 27 -20.25 15.01 -5.03
CA THR A 27 -20.65 15.95 -3.97
C THR A 27 -21.27 17.23 -4.54
N ASP A 28 -20.71 17.75 -5.64
CA ASP A 28 -21.25 18.92 -6.34
C ASP A 28 -22.67 18.64 -6.88
N ASN A 29 -22.89 17.48 -7.51
CA ASN A 29 -24.20 17.10 -8.02
C ASN A 29 -25.22 16.97 -6.88
N LEU A 30 -24.86 16.32 -5.77
CA LEU A 30 -25.72 16.20 -4.59
C LEU A 30 -26.11 17.58 -4.02
N ALA A 31 -25.20 18.55 -4.06
CA ALA A 31 -25.48 19.92 -3.63
C ALA A 31 -26.42 20.64 -4.62
N GLU A 32 -26.20 20.46 -5.92
CA GLU A 32 -27.02 21.03 -6.99
C GLU A 32 -28.48 20.55 -6.93
N ILE A 33 -28.71 19.26 -6.65
CA ILE A 33 -30.06 18.70 -6.49
C ILE A 33 -30.65 18.91 -5.08
N GLY A 34 -29.98 19.72 -4.24
CA GLY A 34 -30.46 20.09 -2.91
C GLY A 34 -30.50 18.93 -1.90
N LYS A 35 -29.76 17.84 -2.15
CA LYS A 35 -29.68 16.68 -1.24
C LYS A 35 -28.70 16.88 -0.10
N VAL A 36 -27.74 17.78 -0.26
CA VAL A 36 -26.78 18.22 0.76
C VAL A 36 -26.57 19.72 0.65
N SER A 37 -26.19 20.38 1.73
CA SER A 37 -25.67 21.75 1.65
C SER A 37 -24.26 21.78 1.03
N LYS A 38 -23.76 22.96 0.67
CA LYS A 38 -22.36 23.12 0.25
C LYS A 38 -21.38 22.70 1.34
N GLU A 39 -21.60 23.14 2.58
CA GLU A 39 -20.75 22.72 3.70
C GLU A 39 -20.79 21.19 3.93
N GLU A 40 -21.95 20.55 3.79
CA GLU A 40 -22.06 19.10 3.91
C GLU A 40 -21.36 18.36 2.77
N GLY A 41 -21.45 18.87 1.54
CA GLY A 41 -20.73 18.34 0.38
C GLY A 41 -19.22 18.40 0.54
N ASP A 42 -18.69 19.55 0.98
CA ASP A 42 -17.26 19.75 1.22
C ASP A 42 -16.74 18.86 2.36
N ARG A 43 -17.54 18.69 3.42
CA ARG A 43 -17.23 17.77 4.51
C ARG A 43 -17.19 16.32 4.03
N LEU A 44 -18.18 15.90 3.24
CA LEU A 44 -18.26 14.54 2.70
C LEU A 44 -17.06 14.24 1.81
N LEU A 45 -16.66 15.20 0.96
CA LEU A 45 -15.48 15.09 0.11
C LEU A 45 -14.21 14.85 0.94
N ASN A 46 -13.98 15.62 2.00
CA ASN A 46 -12.82 15.47 2.86
C ASN A 46 -12.80 14.13 3.61
N GLU A 47 -13.95 13.70 4.13
CA GLU A 47 -14.09 12.40 4.81
C GLU A 47 -13.82 11.23 3.84
N LEU A 48 -14.37 11.30 2.62
CA LEU A 48 -14.13 10.32 1.55
C LEU A 48 -12.66 10.25 1.15
N GLN A 49 -11.99 11.40 1.01
CA GLN A 49 -10.57 11.44 0.67
C GLN A 49 -9.71 10.81 1.77
N SER A 50 -9.98 11.16 3.02
CA SER A 50 -9.21 10.67 4.18
C SER A 50 -9.38 9.16 4.36
N ALA A 51 -10.63 8.68 4.29
CA ALA A 51 -10.92 7.25 4.32
C ALA A 51 -10.26 6.51 3.15
N GLY A 52 -10.29 7.08 1.95
CA GLY A 52 -9.66 6.51 0.77
C GLY A 52 -8.13 6.36 0.92
N GLU A 53 -7.47 7.34 1.52
CA GLU A 53 -6.03 7.27 1.82
C GLU A 53 -5.70 6.18 2.84
N GLU A 54 -6.47 6.08 3.92
CA GLU A 54 -6.29 5.05 4.94
C GLU A 54 -6.52 3.65 4.37
N HIS A 55 -7.58 3.46 3.58
CA HIS A 55 -7.88 2.19 2.92
C HIS A 55 -6.80 1.80 1.91
N ARG A 56 -6.27 2.75 1.13
CA ARG A 56 -5.15 2.50 0.21
C ARG A 56 -3.91 2.01 0.94
N LYS A 57 -3.57 2.64 2.08
CA LYS A 57 -2.42 2.23 2.89
C LYS A 57 -2.57 0.82 3.43
N LYS A 58 -3.72 0.50 4.06
CA LYS A 58 -4.00 -0.85 4.58
C LYS A 58 -3.99 -1.90 3.49
N LEU A 59 -4.52 -1.57 2.30
CA LEU A 59 -4.50 -2.48 1.16
C LEU A 59 -3.07 -2.74 0.67
N ALA A 60 -2.23 -1.70 0.58
CA ALA A 60 -0.83 -1.85 0.19
C ALA A 60 -0.06 -2.73 1.18
N GLU A 61 -0.27 -2.54 2.49
CA GLU A 61 0.34 -3.37 3.54
C GLU A 61 -0.12 -4.83 3.45
N MET A 62 -1.41 -5.06 3.22
CA MET A 62 -1.97 -6.40 3.05
C MET A 62 -1.40 -7.11 1.82
N VAL A 63 -1.26 -6.42 0.70
CA VAL A 63 -0.66 -6.95 -0.52
C VAL A 63 0.82 -7.28 -0.29
N ASP A 64 1.59 -6.35 0.29
CA ASP A 64 3.02 -6.57 0.59
C ASP A 64 3.22 -7.78 1.51
N SER A 65 2.42 -7.88 2.58
CA SER A 65 2.46 -9.03 3.50
C SER A 65 2.07 -10.34 2.81
N SER A 66 1.05 -10.32 1.94
CA SER A 66 0.60 -11.51 1.22
C SER A 66 1.66 -11.99 0.22
N VAL A 67 2.30 -11.06 -0.49
CA VAL A 67 3.38 -11.38 -1.44
C VAL A 67 4.59 -11.95 -0.70
N LYS A 68 5.04 -11.31 0.40
CA LYS A 68 6.14 -11.82 1.22
C LYS A 68 5.85 -13.24 1.72
N LYS A 69 4.67 -13.46 2.28
CA LYS A 69 4.26 -14.79 2.75
C LYS A 69 4.25 -15.83 1.62
N ALA A 70 3.79 -15.46 0.43
CA ALA A 70 3.80 -16.37 -0.72
C ALA A 70 5.24 -16.69 -1.17
N MET A 71 6.15 -15.71 -1.16
CA MET A 71 7.57 -15.93 -1.44
C MET A 71 8.22 -16.86 -0.43
N ASP A 72 7.96 -16.65 0.86
CA ASP A 72 8.47 -17.51 1.94
C ASP A 72 7.97 -18.96 1.78
N GLN A 73 6.67 -19.14 1.49
CA GLN A 73 6.07 -20.45 1.27
C GLN A 73 6.62 -21.16 0.02
N ALA A 74 6.98 -20.39 -1.00
CA ALA A 74 7.64 -20.91 -2.20
C ALA A 74 9.14 -21.18 -2.00
N GLY A 75 9.72 -20.83 -0.84
CA GLY A 75 11.13 -20.97 -0.55
C GLY A 75 12.02 -19.98 -1.32
N LEU A 76 11.47 -18.83 -1.74
CA LEU A 76 12.23 -17.81 -2.46
C LEU A 76 12.91 -16.86 -1.48
N ALA A 77 14.24 -16.77 -1.57
CA ALA A 77 15.01 -15.78 -0.82
C ALA A 77 14.80 -14.37 -1.38
N THR A 78 14.75 -13.38 -0.50
CA THR A 78 14.75 -11.97 -0.87
C THR A 78 16.12 -11.54 -1.40
N LYS A 79 16.14 -10.47 -2.19
CA LYS A 79 17.40 -9.91 -2.71
C LYS A 79 18.37 -9.52 -1.59
N SER A 80 17.86 -8.95 -0.51
CA SER A 80 18.66 -8.56 0.65
C SER A 80 19.30 -9.75 1.35
N GLU A 81 18.57 -10.86 1.53
CA GLU A 81 19.14 -12.08 2.11
C GLU A 81 20.26 -12.65 1.24
N VAL A 82 20.08 -12.62 -0.08
CA VAL A 82 21.12 -13.07 -1.03
C VAL A 82 22.36 -12.17 -0.99
N GLU A 83 22.18 -10.85 -0.91
CA GLU A 83 23.29 -9.90 -0.79
C GLU A 83 24.05 -10.06 0.54
N GLU A 84 23.32 -10.28 1.65
CA GLU A 84 23.92 -10.56 2.95
C GLU A 84 24.73 -11.86 2.94
N LEU A 85 24.18 -12.92 2.33
CA LEU A 85 24.88 -14.20 2.15
C LEU A 85 26.17 -14.02 1.33
N LYS A 86 26.12 -13.27 0.22
CA LYS A 86 27.32 -12.97 -0.59
C LYS A 86 28.39 -12.27 0.24
N ARG A 87 28.02 -11.24 1.00
CA ARG A 87 28.96 -10.51 1.86
C ARG A 87 29.63 -11.44 2.88
N LYS A 88 28.85 -12.30 3.54
CA LYS A 88 29.38 -13.29 4.49
C LYS A 88 30.32 -14.28 3.82
N VAL A 89 30.03 -14.71 2.59
CA VAL A 89 30.92 -15.58 1.81
C VAL A 89 32.23 -14.87 1.48
N ASP A 90 32.19 -13.61 1.07
CA ASP A 90 33.39 -12.82 0.77
C ASP A 90 34.25 -12.62 2.03
N GLU A 91 33.65 -12.27 3.17
CA GLU A 91 34.32 -12.13 4.46
C GLU A 91 35.02 -13.45 4.89
N LEU A 92 34.34 -14.59 4.71
CA LEU A 92 34.92 -15.91 5.00
C LEU A 92 36.08 -16.25 4.06
N ASN A 93 35.95 -15.95 2.77
CA ASN A 93 37.01 -16.18 1.79
C ASN A 93 38.26 -15.35 2.11
N GLU A 94 38.09 -14.09 2.50
CA GLU A 94 39.20 -13.25 2.94
C GLU A 94 39.88 -13.79 4.21
N ALA A 95 39.08 -14.24 5.19
CA ALA A 95 39.60 -14.81 6.43
C ALA A 95 40.42 -16.09 6.18
N LEU A 96 39.90 -17.00 5.34
CA LEU A 96 40.61 -18.22 4.95
C LEU A 96 41.88 -17.91 4.17
N GLY A 97 41.86 -16.93 3.27
CA GLY A 97 43.04 -16.47 2.54
C GLY A 97 44.17 -16.00 3.47
N LYS A 98 43.83 -15.25 4.53
CA LYS A 98 44.80 -14.78 5.54
C LYS A 98 45.37 -15.92 6.39
N MET A 99 44.59 -16.98 6.65
CA MET A 99 45.05 -18.16 7.39
C MET A 99 45.97 -19.06 6.55
N GLY A 100 45.73 -19.17 5.23
CA GLY A 100 46.57 -19.97 4.32
C GLY A 100 47.97 -19.40 4.06
N THR A 101 48.16 -18.10 4.26
CA THR A 101 49.46 -17.42 4.06
C THR A 101 50.41 -17.47 5.27
N GLY A 102 49.99 -18.06 6.39
CA GLY A 102 50.80 -18.19 7.62
C GLY A 102 51.51 -19.54 7.79
N GLY A 103 51.43 -20.44 6.81
CA GLY A 103 51.92 -21.82 6.87
C GLY A 103 53.04 -22.17 5.88
N ALA A 104 53.81 -21.19 5.41
CA ALA A 104 55.00 -21.38 4.58
C ALA A 104 56.27 -20.90 5.31
#